data_AF-A0AAQ3PM86-F1
#
_entry.id   AF-A0AAQ3PM86-F1
#
_cell.length_a   1.000
_cell.length_b   1.000
_cell.length_c   1.000
_cell.angle_alpha   90.00
_cell.angle_beta   90.00
_cell.angle_gamma   90.00
#
_symmetry.space_group_name_H-M   'P 1'
#
loop_
_entity.id
_entity.type
_entity.pdbx_description
1 polymer ?
#
loop_
_entity_poly.entity_id
_entity_poly.type
_entity_poly.pdbx_seq_one_letter_code
_entity_poly.pdbx_strand_id
1 'polypeptide(L)' 'MAELFGPRKEENTVSRVRIDDMEPGVFKTLLHFIYTGSLPDDDEMYEGSDKVAMAQGLLVAADRY' A
#
# COMPACT_ATOMS: atom_id res chain seq x y z
N MET A 1 -12.15 0.12 7.51
CA MET A 1 -12.18 -0.97 8.53
C MET A 1 -10.86 -1.68 8.39
N ALA A 2 -9.98 -1.61 9.39
CA ALA A 2 -8.61 -2.15 9.29
C ALA A 2 -8.62 -3.69 9.19
N GLU A 3 -8.41 -4.22 7.99
CA GLU A 3 -8.32 -5.68 7.72
C GLU A 3 -6.92 -6.24 8.01
N LEU A 4 -5.91 -5.39 8.17
CA LEU A 4 -4.52 -5.78 8.39
C LEU A 4 -4.32 -6.53 9.72
N PHE A 5 -5.12 -6.19 10.72
CA PHE A 5 -5.09 -6.81 12.04
C PHE A 5 -6.30 -7.73 12.23
N GLY A 6 -6.44 -8.74 11.37
CA GLY A 6 -7.27 -9.89 11.68
C GLY A 6 -6.91 -10.51 13.05
N PRO A 7 -7.77 -11.35 13.65
CA PRO A 7 -7.54 -11.91 14.98
C PRO A 7 -6.13 -12.51 15.10
N ARG A 8 -5.36 -11.96 16.04
CA ARG A 8 -3.93 -12.19 16.30
C ARG A 8 -3.51 -13.63 15.96
N LYS A 9 -2.85 -13.83 14.82
CA LYS A 9 -2.23 -15.11 14.46
C LYS A 9 -0.93 -15.29 15.25
N GLU A 10 -0.79 -16.47 15.84
CA GLU A 10 0.36 -16.91 16.61
C GLU A 10 1.67 -16.86 15.79
N GLU A 11 2.76 -16.62 16.52
CA GLU A 11 4.08 -16.09 16.15
C GLU A 11 4.89 -16.86 15.07
N ASN A 12 4.39 -17.92 14.44
CA ASN A 12 5.22 -18.80 13.61
C ASN A 12 4.64 -19.23 12.26
N THR A 13 3.74 -18.43 11.68
CA THR A 13 3.32 -18.64 10.28
C THR A 13 3.62 -17.40 9.47
N VAL A 14 4.33 -17.54 8.34
CA VAL A 14 4.51 -16.46 7.37
C VAL A 14 3.12 -15.98 6.97
N SER A 15 2.71 -14.83 7.51
CA SER A 15 1.39 -14.25 7.32
C SER A 15 1.31 -13.70 5.90
N ARG A 16 0.82 -14.54 4.98
CA ARG A 16 0.55 -14.11 3.61
C ARG A 16 -0.72 -13.28 3.60
N VAL A 17 -0.59 -11.99 3.31
CA VAL A 17 -1.71 -11.09 3.05
C VAL A 17 -1.93 -11.03 1.54
N ARG A 18 -3.13 -11.38 1.08
CA ARG A 18 -3.52 -11.19 -0.31
C ARG A 18 -4.07 -9.77 -0.47
N ILE A 19 -3.61 -9.07 -1.50
CA ILE A 19 -4.06 -7.73 -1.85
C ILE A 19 -4.61 -7.84 -3.27
N ASP A 20 -5.93 -7.86 -3.39
CA ASP A 20 -6.62 -8.11 -4.66
C ASP A 20 -7.08 -6.80 -5.34
N ASP A 21 -7.28 -5.72 -4.58
CA ASP A 21 -7.89 -4.47 -5.05
C ASP A 21 -6.88 -3.31 -5.19
N MET A 22 -5.60 -3.60 -5.45
CA MET A 22 -4.57 -2.58 -5.56
C MET A 22 -3.63 -2.85 -6.73
N GLU A 23 -3.40 -1.82 -7.54
CA GLU A 23 -2.38 -1.89 -8.59
C GLU A 23 -0.99 -2.06 -7.95
N PRO A 24 -0.11 -2.92 -8.51
CA PRO A 24 1.23 -3.12 -7.98
C PRO A 24 2.04 -1.82 -7.78
N GLY A 25 1.80 -0.80 -8.61
CA GLY A 25 2.46 0.49 -8.47
C GLY A 25 2.02 1.28 -7.24
N VAL A 26 0.72 1.32 -6.96
CA VAL A 26 0.17 1.93 -5.75
C VAL A 26 0.72 1.22 -4.50
N PHE A 27 0.80 -0.11 -4.54
CA PHE A 27 1.33 -0.89 -3.41
C PHE A 27 2.82 -0.61 -3.16
N LYS A 28 3.62 -0.50 -4.22
CA LYS A 28 5.03 -0.14 -4.13
C LYS A 28 5.22 1.24 -3.50
N THR A 29 4.43 2.23 -3.92
CA THR A 29 4.44 3.58 -3.35
C THR A 29 4.02 3.59 -1.88
N LEU A 30 2.99 2.82 -1.51
CA LEU A 30 2.54 2.69 -0.13
C LEU A 30 3.65 2.10 0.77
N LEU A 31 4.30 1.03 0.31
CA LEU A 31 5.43 0.43 1.03
C LEU A 31 6.59 1.43 1.20
N HIS A 32 6.92 2.17 0.14
CA HIS A 32 7.96 3.20 0.23
C HIS A 32 7.61 4.20 1.34
N PHE A 33 6.41 4.77 1.31
CA PHE A 33 5.96 5.72 2.32
C PHE A 33 5.99 5.16 3.75
N ILE A 34 5.53 3.92 3.96
CA ILE A 34 5.54 3.27 5.28
C ILE A 34 6.97 3.15 5.84
N TYR A 35 7.95 2.83 4.99
CA TYR A 35 9.32 2.56 5.44
C TYR A 35 10.21 3.81 5.49
N THR A 36 9.98 4.79 4.61
CA THR A 36 10.84 5.98 4.49
C THR A 36 10.20 7.24 5.07
N GLY A 37 8.88 7.23 5.27
CA GLY A 37 8.12 8.42 5.66
C GLY A 37 7.97 9.46 4.54
N SER A 38 8.41 9.15 3.32
CA SER A 38 8.32 10.04 2.16
C SER A 38 7.69 9.35 0.95
N LEU A 39 7.02 10.13 0.12
CA LEU A 39 6.59 9.65 -1.19
C LEU A 39 7.81 9.57 -2.12
N PRO A 40 7.87 8.57 -3.02
CA PRO A 40 8.90 8.49 -4.04
C PRO A 40 8.81 9.70 -4.97
N ASP A 41 9.96 10.14 -5.49
CA ASP A 41 10.04 11.25 -6.44
C ASP A 41 9.31 10.89 -7.75
N ASP A 42 8.94 11.91 -8.53
CA ASP A 42 8.14 11.74 -9.77
C ASP A 42 8.78 10.77 -10.78
N ASP A 43 10.11 10.65 -10.79
CA ASP A 43 10.87 9.73 -11.64
C ASP A 43 10.80 8.26 -11.16
N GLU A 44 10.44 8.03 -9.90
CA GLU A 44 10.24 6.70 -9.30
C GLU A 44 8.76 6.28 -9.24
N MET A 45 7.84 7.23 -9.46
CA MET A 45 6.43 6.94 -9.70
C MET A 45 6.26 6.27 -11.06
N TYR A 46 5.24 5.41 -11.19
CA TYR A 46 4.97 4.74 -12.47
C TYR A 46 4.72 5.79 -13.57
N GLU A 47 5.51 5.70 -14.64
CA GLU A 47 5.47 6.60 -15.79
C GLU A 47 4.05 6.60 -16.39
N GLY A 48 3.37 7.74 -16.34
CA GLY A 48 1.97 7.90 -16.79
C GLY A 48 0.90 7.78 -15.71
N SER A 49 1.26 7.62 -14.43
CA SER A 49 0.28 7.64 -13.33
C SER A 49 -0.16 9.07 -12.98
N ASP A 50 -1.48 9.31 -12.98
CA ASP A 50 -2.04 10.57 -12.50
C ASP A 50 -1.85 10.66 -10.98
N LYS A 51 -1.12 11.68 -10.52
CA LYS A 51 -0.83 11.92 -9.10
C LYS A 51 -2.11 11.95 -8.26
N VAL A 52 -3.21 12.45 -8.82
CA VAL A 52 -4.51 12.50 -8.15
C VAL A 52 -5.07 11.09 -7.98
N ALA A 53 -4.98 10.25 -9.02
CA ALA A 53 -5.43 8.86 -8.95
C ALA A 53 -4.58 8.03 -7.97
N MET A 54 -3.26 8.25 -7.92
CA MET A 54 -2.37 7.60 -6.96
C MET A 54 -2.67 8.03 -5.52
N ALA A 55 -2.87 9.32 -5.28
CA ALA A 55 -3.25 9.83 -3.96
C ALA A 55 -4.61 9.28 -3.49
N GLN A 56 -5.59 9.16 -4.40
CA GLN A 56 -6.87 8.52 -4.13
C GLN A 56 -6.70 7.03 -3.80
N GLY A 57 -5.88 6.31 -4.56
CA GLY A 57 -5.58 4.90 -4.31
C GLY A 57 -4.91 4.68 -2.95
N LEU A 58 -3.96 5.53 -2.58
CA LEU A 58 -3.29 5.49 -1.27
C LEU A 58 -4.24 5.79 -0.10
N LEU A 59 -5.16 6.75 -0.26
CA LEU A 59 -6.17 7.05 0.77
C LEU A 59 -7.11 5.87 0.99
N VAL A 60 -7.59 5.24 -0.09
CA VAL A 60 -8.44 4.04 0.01
C VAL A 60 -7.66 2.86 0.61
N ALA A 61 -6.40 2.70 0.23
CA ALA A 61 -5.52 1.67 0.79
C ALA A 61 -5.34 1.82 2.30
N ALA A 62 -5.02 3.03 2.78
CA ALA A 62 -4.76 3.31 4.18
C ALA A 62 -6.02 3.24 5.07
N ASP A 63 -7.22 3.45 4.51
CA ASP A 63 -8.47 3.25 5.26
C ASP A 63 -8.86 1.77 5.41
N ARG A 64 -8.43 0.95 4.45
CA ARG A 64 -8.73 -0.49 4.39
C ARG A 64 -7.71 -1.36 5.13
N TYR A 65 -6.43 -1.03 5.03
CA TYR A 65 -5.32 -1.79 5.62
C TYR A 65 -4.68 -1.00 6.75
#